data_AF-A0A3D0YRS0-F1
#
_entry.id   AF-A0A3D0YRS0-F1
#
_cell.length_a   1.000
_cell.length_b   1.000
_cell.length_c   1.000
_cell.angle_alpha   90.00
_cell.angle_beta   90.00
_cell.angle_gamma   90.00
#
_symmetry.space_group_name_H-M   'P 1'
#
loop_
_entity.id
_entity.type
_entity.pdbx_description
1 polymer ?
#
loop_
_entity_poly.entity_id
_entity_poly.type
_entity_poly.pdbx_seq_one_letter_code
_entity_poly.pdbx_strand_id
1 'polypeptide(L)'
;DLFLNDRHFVQMLCAFRICFPQVGIVVSTREPANLRDAMVPLGTTHMSAGSQTDPGGYTGAGTDDLHLTTKGRRVELEEEPSCRRATEQFTIDDKRSASEIETMLAANGYESVWKDWDLAILDR
;
A
#
# COMPACT_ATOMS: atom_id res chain seq x y z
N ASP A 1 5.25 -2.25 -25.19
CA ASP A 1 4.76 -1.57 -23.99
C ASP A 1 3.84 -2.45 -23.17
N LEU A 2 4.31 -2.90 -22.01
CA LEU A 2 3.49 -3.63 -21.03
C LEU A 2 2.87 -2.60 -20.06
N PHE A 3 2.06 -1.69 -20.59
CA PHE A 3 1.35 -0.67 -19.80
C PHE A 3 -0.14 -0.97 -19.77
N LEU A 4 -0.71 -1.09 -18.58
CA LEU A 4 -2.14 -1.25 -18.37
C LEU A 4 -2.70 0.11 -17.94
N ASN A 5 -3.46 0.75 -18.82
CA ASN A 5 -4.11 2.03 -18.48
C ASN A 5 -5.31 1.83 -17.54
N ASP A 6 -5.76 2.92 -16.92
CA ASP A 6 -6.86 2.93 -15.94
C ASP A 6 -8.14 2.29 -16.49
N ARG A 7 -8.47 2.53 -17.76
CA ARG A 7 -9.67 1.94 -18.40
C ARG A 7 -9.61 0.42 -18.38
N HIS A 8 -8.49 -0.14 -18.83
CA HIS A 8 -8.31 -1.59 -18.86
C HIS A 8 -8.14 -2.18 -17.46
N PHE A 9 -7.53 -1.44 -16.54
CA PHE A 9 -7.41 -1.85 -15.15
C PHE A 9 -8.78 -1.95 -14.46
N VAL A 10 -9.63 -0.94 -14.62
CA VAL A 10 -11.01 -0.94 -14.12
C VAL A 10 -11.84 -2.05 -14.78
N GLN A 11 -11.70 -2.24 -16.10
CA GLN A 11 -12.37 -3.33 -16.81
C GLN A 11 -11.99 -4.70 -16.25
N MET A 12 -10.69 -4.91 -15.97
CA MET A 12 -10.19 -6.13 -15.37
C MET A 12 -10.76 -6.33 -13.95
N LEU A 13 -10.78 -5.29 -13.13
CA LEU A 13 -11.38 -5.36 -11.78
C LEU A 13 -12.85 -5.78 -11.84
N CYS A 14 -13.64 -5.16 -12.72
CA CYS A 14 -15.05 -5.52 -12.90
C CYS A 14 -15.22 -6.95 -13.40
N ALA A 15 -14.40 -7.39 -14.36
CA ALA A 15 -14.43 -8.77 -14.85
C ALA A 15 -14.11 -9.77 -13.72
N PHE A 16 -13.09 -9.49 -12.89
CA PHE A 16 -12.76 -10.31 -11.73
C PHE A 16 -13.89 -10.36 -10.70
N ARG A 17 -14.52 -9.22 -10.42
CA ARG A 17 -15.66 -9.17 -9.50
C ARG A 17 -16.84 -10.02 -9.99
N ILE A 18 -17.11 -10.05 -11.30
CA ILE A 18 -18.19 -10.85 -11.90
C ILE A 18 -17.82 -12.34 -11.92
N CYS A 19 -16.62 -12.68 -12.40
CA CYS A 19 -16.21 -14.08 -12.58
C CYS A 19 -15.84 -14.78 -11.28
N PHE A 20 -15.35 -14.04 -10.27
CA PHE A 20 -14.84 -14.56 -9.02
C PHE A 20 -15.42 -13.79 -7.82
N PRO A 21 -16.73 -13.88 -7.57
CA PRO A 21 -17.41 -13.06 -6.56
C PRO A 21 -16.88 -13.27 -5.14
N GLN A 22 -16.30 -14.45 -4.85
CA GLN A 22 -15.76 -14.80 -3.53
C GLN A 22 -14.31 -14.36 -3.32
N VAL A 23 -13.62 -13.91 -4.37
CA VAL A 23 -12.22 -13.51 -4.25
C VAL A 23 -12.14 -12.07 -3.74
N GLY A 24 -11.30 -11.88 -2.72
CA GLY A 24 -10.94 -10.56 -2.23
C GLY A 24 -10.10 -9.80 -3.26
N ILE A 25 -10.47 -8.56 -3.53
CA ILE A 25 -9.70 -7.63 -4.36
C ILE A 25 -9.05 -6.60 -3.44
N VAL A 26 -7.73 -6.50 -3.50
CA VAL A 26 -6.91 -5.62 -2.67
C VAL A 26 -6.35 -4.48 -3.53
N VAL A 27 -6.60 -3.23 -3.14
CA VAL A 27 -6.03 -2.05 -3.81
C VAL A 27 -5.01 -1.36 -2.92
N SER A 28 -3.74 -1.40 -3.34
CA SER A 28 -2.62 -0.80 -2.61
C SER A 28 -2.48 0.71 -2.85
N THR A 29 -1.59 1.35 -2.09
CA THR A 29 -1.20 2.77 -2.23
C THR A 29 -0.30 3.06 -3.45
N ARG A 30 -0.08 2.06 -4.32
CA ARG A 30 0.52 2.23 -5.66
C ARG A 30 -0.36 3.03 -6.61
N GLU A 31 -1.66 3.01 -6.37
CA GLU A 31 -2.63 3.72 -7.19
C GLU A 31 -2.88 5.13 -6.60
N PRO A 32 -3.15 6.14 -7.44
CA PRO A 32 -3.43 7.49 -6.97
C PRO A 32 -4.80 7.58 -6.30
N ALA A 33 -4.96 8.53 -5.37
CA ALA A 33 -6.14 8.68 -4.53
C ALA A 33 -7.47 8.71 -5.34
N ASN A 34 -7.52 9.45 -6.43
CA ASN A 34 -8.71 9.57 -7.28
C ASN A 34 -9.14 8.23 -7.91
N LEU A 35 -8.19 7.41 -8.36
CA LEU A 35 -8.47 6.09 -8.92
C LEU A 35 -8.96 5.14 -7.84
N ARG A 36 -8.30 5.16 -6.67
CA ARG A 36 -8.69 4.33 -5.52
C ARG A 36 -10.10 4.61 -5.06
N ASP A 37 -10.47 5.88 -4.92
CA ASP A 37 -11.82 6.30 -4.51
C ASP A 37 -12.88 5.81 -5.52
N ALA A 38 -12.57 5.90 -6.82
CA ALA A 38 -13.45 5.39 -7.88
C ALA A 38 -13.56 3.86 -7.91
N MET A 39 -12.55 3.13 -7.43
CA MET A 39 -12.54 1.66 -7.41
C MET A 39 -13.27 1.05 -6.21
N VAL A 40 -13.52 1.82 -5.14
CA VAL A 40 -14.28 1.36 -3.97
C VAL A 40 -15.63 0.74 -4.37
N PRO A 41 -16.51 1.43 -5.12
CA PRO A 41 -17.83 0.89 -5.49
C PRO A 41 -17.79 -0.25 -6.51
N LEU A 42 -16.66 -0.49 -7.18
CA LEU A 42 -16.57 -1.42 -8.31
C LEU A 42 -16.20 -2.85 -7.91
N GLY A 43 -15.93 -3.09 -6.63
CA GLY A 43 -15.63 -4.42 -6.10
C GLY A 43 -14.31 -4.53 -5.36
N THR A 44 -13.67 -3.41 -4.98
CA THR A 44 -12.56 -3.44 -4.02
C THR A 44 -13.07 -3.93 -2.67
N THR A 45 -12.34 -4.85 -2.04
CA THR A 45 -12.74 -5.43 -0.73
C THR A 45 -11.80 -5.02 0.39
N HIS A 46 -10.55 -4.69 0.06
CA HIS A 46 -9.52 -4.32 1.00
C HIS A 46 -8.67 -3.23 0.35
N MET A 47 -8.17 -2.31 1.16
CA MET A 47 -7.27 -1.28 0.67
C MET A 47 -6.24 -0.91 1.74
N SER A 48 -5.00 -0.64 1.31
CA SER A 48 -3.93 -0.22 2.22
C SER A 48 -4.03 1.27 2.54
N ALA A 49 -3.66 1.72 3.73
CA ALA A 49 -3.62 3.15 4.07
C ALA A 49 -2.35 3.47 4.86
N GLY A 50 -1.86 4.71 4.76
CA GLY A 50 -0.66 5.16 5.48
C GLY A 50 0.56 4.26 5.28
N SER A 51 0.74 3.70 4.09
CA SER A 51 1.79 2.71 3.85
C SER A 51 3.19 3.31 3.88
N GLN A 52 4.16 2.55 4.38
CA GLN A 52 5.60 2.79 4.23
C GLN A 52 6.19 1.60 3.47
N THR A 53 6.93 1.90 2.40
CA THR A 53 7.48 0.90 1.46
C THR A 53 8.99 0.77 1.56
N ASP A 54 9.61 1.52 2.45
CA ASP A 54 10.99 1.40 2.87
C ASP A 54 11.14 0.43 4.07
N PRO A 55 12.22 -0.37 4.11
CA PRO A 55 12.54 -1.23 5.24
C PRO A 55 12.59 -0.44 6.56
N GLY A 56 11.75 -0.81 7.52
CA GLY A 56 11.69 -0.13 8.83
C GLY A 56 11.00 1.24 8.82
N GLY A 57 10.29 1.61 7.75
CA GLY A 57 9.68 2.94 7.62
C GLY A 57 8.64 3.29 8.70
N TYR A 58 8.03 2.30 9.37
CA TYR A 58 7.11 2.54 10.49
C TYR A 58 7.80 2.64 11.86
N THR A 59 9.02 2.12 11.99
CA THR A 59 9.73 2.03 13.27
C THR A 59 10.90 3.02 13.36
N GLY A 60 11.27 3.67 12.25
CA GLY A 60 12.46 4.52 12.17
C GLY A 60 13.74 3.74 11.92
N ALA A 61 13.73 2.40 11.97
CA ALA A 61 14.92 1.57 11.78
C ALA A 61 15.60 1.79 10.42
N GLY A 62 14.83 2.13 9.38
CA GLY A 62 15.35 2.50 8.06
C GLY A 62 16.09 3.84 8.03
N THR A 63 16.03 4.63 9.10
CA THR A 63 16.76 5.89 9.31
C THR A 63 17.90 5.68 10.30
N ASP A 64 17.64 4.95 11.40
CA ASP A 64 18.59 4.78 12.50
C ASP A 64 19.76 3.81 12.17
N ASP A 65 19.53 2.85 11.27
CA ASP A 65 20.50 1.79 10.95
C ASP A 65 20.68 1.61 9.43
N LEU A 66 20.98 2.71 8.76
CA LEU A 66 21.11 2.74 7.31
C LEU A 66 22.43 2.07 6.85
N HIS A 67 22.29 1.01 6.05
CA HIS A 67 23.42 0.23 5.52
C HIS A 67 23.15 -0.23 4.09
N LEU A 68 24.20 -0.61 3.37
CA LEU A 68 24.08 -1.20 2.03
C LEU A 68 24.07 -2.72 2.12
N THR A 69 23.16 -3.37 1.40
CA THR A 69 23.17 -4.82 1.23
C THR A 69 23.78 -5.19 -0.13
N THR A 70 25.00 -5.70 -0.13
CA THR A 70 25.68 -6.17 -1.35
C THR A 70 25.76 -7.69 -1.35
N LYS A 71 25.09 -8.34 -2.32
CA LYS A 71 25.03 -9.82 -2.43
C LYS A 71 24.59 -10.50 -1.12
N GLY A 72 23.67 -9.89 -0.39
CA GLY A 72 23.16 -10.39 0.89
C GLY A 72 24.08 -10.16 2.10
N ARG A 73 25.18 -9.43 1.95
CA ARG A 73 26.05 -9.01 3.07
C ARG A 73 25.80 -7.55 3.40
N ARG A 74 25.76 -7.26 4.71
CA ARG A 74 25.74 -5.90 5.24
C ARG A 74 27.10 -5.24 5.03
N VAL A 75 27.07 -4.03 4.49
CA VAL A 75 28.22 -3.16 4.27
C VAL A 75 27.85 -1.79 4.83
N GLU A 76 28.68 -1.28 5.73
CA GLU A 76 28.52 0.06 6.30
C GLU A 76 28.76 1.14 5.22
N LEU A 77 28.10 2.28 5.37
CA LEU A 77 28.23 3.37 4.41
C LEU A 77 29.58 4.07 4.59
N GLU A 78 30.38 4.11 3.52
CA GLU A 78 31.68 4.80 3.50
C GLU A 78 31.53 6.33 3.33
N GLU A 79 30.40 6.78 2.78
CA GLU A 79 30.09 8.19 2.49
C GLU A 79 28.75 8.62 3.10
N GLU A 80 28.61 9.92 3.38
CA GLU A 80 27.34 10.53 3.79
C GLU A 80 26.27 10.29 2.69
N PRO A 81 25.20 9.54 2.99
CA PRO A 81 24.22 9.16 1.98
C PRO A 81 23.38 10.36 1.55
N SER A 82 23.06 10.42 0.26
CA SER A 82 22.16 11.43 -0.30
C SER A 82 20.73 11.34 0.26
N CYS A 83 20.34 10.16 0.74
CA CYS A 83 19.03 9.90 1.33
C CYS A 83 19.21 9.32 2.74
N ARG A 84 18.58 9.94 3.74
CA ARG A 84 18.64 9.53 5.15
C ARG A 84 17.68 8.39 5.50
N ARG A 85 17.05 7.78 4.50
CA ARG A 85 16.07 6.69 4.65
C ARG A 85 16.43 5.56 3.73
N ALA A 86 16.09 4.34 4.15
CA ALA A 86 16.20 3.16 3.32
C ALA A 86 15.42 3.33 2.00
N THR A 87 15.91 2.66 0.95
CA THR A 87 15.31 2.76 -0.38
C THR A 87 13.92 2.11 -0.38
N GLU A 88 12.94 2.83 -0.91
CA GLU A 88 11.58 2.30 -1.10
C GLU A 88 11.53 1.18 -2.13
N GLN A 89 10.70 0.15 -1.90
CA GLN A 89 10.48 -0.91 -2.88
C GLN A 89 9.70 -0.41 -4.10
N PHE A 90 8.79 0.55 -3.90
CA PHE A 90 8.03 1.23 -4.93
C PHE A 90 7.52 2.56 -4.38
N THR A 91 7.27 3.51 -5.29
CA THR A 91 6.73 4.81 -4.96
C THR A 91 5.25 4.71 -4.56
N ILE A 92 4.88 5.47 -3.53
CA ILE A 92 3.52 5.58 -3.02
C ILE A 92 2.82 6.78 -3.68
N ASP A 93 1.70 6.50 -4.34
CA ASP A 93 0.88 7.49 -5.05
C ASP A 93 -0.31 7.99 -4.22
N ASP A 94 -0.72 7.22 -3.20
CA ASP A 94 -1.70 7.66 -2.20
C ASP A 94 -1.07 7.68 -0.80
N LYS A 95 -0.82 8.89 -0.31
CA LYS A 95 -0.17 9.17 0.99
C LYS A 95 -1.15 9.45 2.12
N ARG A 96 -2.46 9.34 1.87
CA ARG A 96 -3.48 9.54 2.90
C ARG A 96 -3.29 8.56 4.04
N SER A 97 -3.44 9.07 5.25
CA SER A 97 -3.44 8.29 6.49
C SER A 97 -4.65 7.36 6.57
N ALA A 98 -4.58 6.40 7.50
CA ALA A 98 -5.70 5.51 7.82
C ALA A 98 -7.00 6.27 8.15
N SER A 99 -6.92 7.35 8.93
CA SER A 99 -8.07 8.16 9.32
C SER A 99 -8.67 8.96 8.16
N GLU A 100 -7.84 9.44 7.22
CA GLU A 100 -8.33 10.13 6.02
C GLU A 100 -9.05 9.15 5.07
N ILE A 101 -8.54 7.92 4.94
CA ILE A 101 -9.20 6.87 4.15
C ILE A 101 -10.52 6.45 4.81
N GLU A 102 -10.55 6.28 6.12
CA GLU A 102 -11.79 6.01 6.88
C GLU A 102 -12.83 7.10 6.65
N THR A 103 -12.43 8.37 6.74
CA THR A 103 -13.32 9.51 6.48
C THR A 103 -13.85 9.49 5.03
N MET A 104 -12.97 9.18 4.06
CA MET A 104 -13.37 9.06 2.65
C MET A 104 -14.36 7.91 2.44
N LEU A 105 -14.15 6.76 3.05
CA LEU A 105 -15.06 5.61 2.98
C LEU A 105 -16.42 5.95 3.58
N ALA A 106 -16.44 6.55 4.78
CA ALA A 106 -17.65 6.98 5.45
C ALA A 106 -18.45 8.01 4.62
N ALA A 107 -17.75 8.98 4.01
CA ALA A 107 -18.38 9.97 3.13
C ALA A 107 -19.02 9.34 1.87
N ASN A 108 -18.52 8.18 1.43
CA ASN A 108 -19.07 7.40 0.32
C ASN A 108 -20.10 6.34 0.78
N GLY A 109 -20.50 6.33 2.05
CA GLY A 109 -21.50 5.40 2.59
C GLY A 109 -20.98 4.00 2.92
N TYR A 110 -19.66 3.86 3.07
CA TYR A 110 -19.00 2.60 3.46
C TYR A 110 -18.56 2.62 4.92
N GLU A 111 -18.54 1.44 5.53
CA GLU A 111 -17.97 1.22 6.86
C GLU A 111 -16.59 0.58 6.72
N SER A 112 -15.58 1.17 7.36
CA SER A 112 -14.24 0.59 7.43
C SER A 112 -14.20 -0.52 8.48
N VAL A 113 -13.72 -1.70 8.08
CA VAL A 113 -13.47 -2.82 8.99
C VAL A 113 -11.97 -3.02 9.14
N TRP A 114 -11.49 -2.97 10.38
CA TRP A 114 -10.09 -3.21 10.72
C TRP A 114 -9.86 -4.70 10.99
N LYS A 115 -8.59 -5.14 10.92
CA LYS A 115 -8.16 -6.49 11.32
C LYS A 115 -7.67 -6.54 12.77
N ASP A 116 -8.21 -5.66 13.60
CA ASP A 116 -7.90 -5.54 15.03
C ASP A 116 -8.37 -6.74 15.86
N TRP A 117 -9.15 -7.65 15.27
CA TRP A 117 -9.56 -8.94 15.83
C TRP A 117 -8.72 -10.13 15.34
N ASP A 118 -7.83 -9.92 14.37
CA ASP A 118 -7.01 -11.01 13.81
C ASP A 118 -5.90 -11.40 14.80
N LEU A 119 -6.05 -12.58 15.41
CA LEU A 119 -5.11 -13.10 16.40
C LEU A 119 -3.67 -13.17 15.88
N ALA A 120 -3.49 -13.39 14.57
CA ALA A 120 -2.16 -13.40 13.95
C ALA A 120 -1.46 -12.03 13.99
N ILE A 121 -2.20 -10.95 14.25
CA ILE A 121 -1.70 -9.58 14.37
C ILE A 121 -1.56 -9.18 15.85
N LEU A 122 -2.41 -9.73 16.72
CA LEU A 122 -2.49 -9.38 18.13
C LEU A 122 -1.43 -10.06 19.00
N ASP A 123 -0.96 -11.24 18.65
CA ASP A 123 0.17 -11.89 19.33
C ASP A 123 1.49 -11.21 18.91
N ARG A 124 1.81 -10.09 19.58
CA ARG A 124 3.13 -9.46 19.57
C ARG A 124 3.76 -9.48 20.95
#